data_AF-W6V7N4-F1
#
_entry.id   AF-W6V7N4-F1
#
_cell.length_a   1.000
_cell.length_b   1.000
_cell.length_c   1.000
_cell.angle_alpha   90.00
_cell.angle_beta   90.00
_cell.angle_gamma   90.00
#
_symmetry.space_group_name_H-M   'P 1'
#
loop_
_entity.id
_entity.type
_entity.pdbx_description
1 polymer ?
#
loop_
_entity_poly.entity_id
_entity_poly.type
_entity_poly.pdbx_seq_one_letter_code
_entity_poly.pdbx_strand_id
1 'polypeptide(L)'
;MKCKLGFQQRSVIDRITAKLETQGVCFRLTFKWAAVTLVGSYFNSNPNADKTATKHSQYRDDTLKIEKRLGGDFSSNDEMLAYIETDYLASRAFAEKWSREFTTYGSDEKKSGKASIKVLEQNKEPISDYIRKADILENVAILAGFYGRKTDGKVWGHVVAFCTNGGESGYGSFFDSNAGLYDFESGEDRAEAIKDWIKRNYLKDGRTITNYNTIVLKDL
;
A
#
# COMPACT_ATOMS: atom_id res chain seq x y z
N MET A 1 -13.24 -0.70 -14.30
CA MET A 1 -11.86 -0.32 -13.94
C MET A 1 -10.90 -0.63 -15.09
N LYS A 2 -10.16 0.38 -15.56
CA LYS A 2 -9.17 0.23 -16.64
C LYS A 2 -7.75 0.33 -16.11
N CYS A 3 -6.89 -0.59 -16.52
CA CYS A 3 -5.47 -0.54 -16.20
C CYS A 3 -4.79 0.52 -17.07
N LYS A 4 -4.07 1.46 -16.47
CA LYS A 4 -3.09 2.28 -17.16
C LYS A 4 -1.73 1.64 -16.96
N LEU A 5 -0.98 1.46 -18.05
CA LEU A 5 0.40 0.99 -17.97
C LEU A 5 1.19 1.96 -17.09
N GLY A 6 1.39 1.56 -15.85
CA GLY A 6 2.05 2.32 -14.81
C GLY A 6 3.17 1.49 -14.20
N PHE A 7 4.00 2.14 -13.41
CA PHE A 7 5.12 1.53 -12.72
C PHE A 7 4.71 0.29 -11.90
N GLN A 8 5.50 -0.79 -11.99
CA GLN A 8 5.31 -2.05 -11.27
C GLN A 8 6.51 -2.38 -10.38
N GLN A 9 6.26 -2.96 -9.21
CA GLN A 9 7.24 -3.44 -8.24
C GLN A 9 8.21 -4.44 -8.88
N ARG A 10 7.73 -5.26 -9.82
CA ARG A 10 8.60 -6.19 -10.55
C ARG A 10 9.76 -5.46 -11.24
N SER A 11 9.52 -4.27 -11.78
CA SER A 11 10.59 -3.44 -12.36
C SER A 11 11.64 -2.99 -11.33
N VAL A 12 11.28 -2.88 -10.05
CA VAL A 12 12.23 -2.58 -8.96
C VAL A 12 13.02 -3.83 -8.61
N ILE A 13 12.33 -4.96 -8.44
CA ILE A 13 12.95 -6.24 -8.08
C ILE A 13 13.96 -6.66 -9.15
N ASP A 14 13.60 -6.61 -10.43
CA ASP A 14 14.44 -7.05 -11.54
C ASP A 14 15.72 -6.20 -11.70
N ARG A 15 15.72 -4.95 -11.21
CA ARG A 15 16.88 -4.04 -11.26
C ARG A 15 17.89 -4.26 -10.13
N ILE A 16 17.50 -4.97 -9.06
CA ILE A 16 18.33 -5.12 -7.87
C ILE A 16 18.92 -6.53 -7.87
N THR A 17 20.25 -6.62 -7.95
CA THR A 17 21.00 -7.89 -7.98
C THR A 17 21.20 -8.52 -6.60
N ALA A 18 20.93 -7.79 -5.52
CA ALA A 18 21.04 -8.29 -4.15
C ALA A 18 19.78 -9.07 -3.72
N LYS A 19 19.96 -10.21 -3.04
CA LYS A 19 18.90 -10.90 -2.27
C LYS A 19 18.41 -9.98 -1.15
N LEU A 20 17.58 -9.00 -1.47
CA LEU A 20 16.80 -8.32 -0.46
C LEU A 20 15.65 -9.24 -0.08
N GLU A 21 15.36 -9.34 1.21
CA GLU A 21 14.06 -9.80 1.68
C GLU A 21 13.05 -8.74 1.22
N THR A 22 12.47 -8.94 0.03
CA THR A 22 11.63 -7.96 -0.70
C THR A 22 10.30 -7.63 -0.01
N GLN A 23 10.09 -8.13 1.21
CA GLN A 23 8.83 -8.03 1.91
C GLN A 23 8.58 -6.60 2.36
N GLY A 24 7.39 -6.10 2.01
CA GLY A 24 6.93 -4.75 2.30
C GLY A 24 7.31 -3.68 1.28
N VAL A 25 8.12 -4.00 0.26
CA VAL A 25 8.39 -3.07 -0.86
C VAL A 25 7.07 -2.54 -1.44
N CYS A 26 6.05 -3.40 -1.47
CA CYS A 26 4.68 -3.05 -1.78
C CYS A 26 4.15 -1.88 -0.93
N PHE A 27 4.25 -1.95 0.40
CA PHE A 27 3.82 -0.87 1.31
C PHE A 27 4.46 0.46 0.98
N ARG A 28 5.78 0.52 0.80
CA ARG A 28 6.43 1.81 0.55
C ARG A 28 6.10 2.42 -0.80
N LEU A 29 6.02 1.59 -1.83
CA LEU A 29 5.62 2.06 -3.16
C LEU A 29 4.18 2.55 -3.13
N THR A 30 3.29 1.75 -2.54
CA THR A 30 1.87 2.05 -2.38
C THR A 30 1.65 3.31 -1.51
N PHE A 31 2.35 3.45 -0.39
CA PHE A 31 2.33 4.66 0.45
C PHE A 31 2.81 5.90 -0.31
N LYS A 32 3.97 5.82 -0.98
CA LYS A 32 4.51 6.99 -1.70
C LYS A 32 3.57 7.42 -2.81
N TRP A 33 2.99 6.46 -3.55
CA TRP A 33 1.97 6.75 -4.55
C TRP A 33 0.78 7.47 -3.91
N ALA A 34 0.20 6.90 -2.85
CA ALA A 34 -0.95 7.49 -2.16
C ALA A 34 -0.65 8.91 -1.68
N ALA A 35 0.51 9.13 -1.07
CA ALA A 35 0.91 10.42 -0.53
C ALA A 35 1.11 11.47 -1.62
N VAL A 36 1.77 11.14 -2.75
CA VAL A 36 1.97 12.13 -3.83
C VAL A 36 0.67 12.42 -4.58
N THR A 37 -0.17 11.40 -4.80
CA THR A 37 -1.47 11.57 -5.46
C THR A 37 -2.40 12.41 -4.59
N LEU A 38 -2.39 12.19 -3.28
CA LEU A 38 -3.20 12.95 -2.33
C LEU A 38 -2.88 14.46 -2.36
N VAL A 39 -1.61 14.84 -2.48
CA VAL A 39 -1.18 16.26 -2.57
C VAL A 39 -1.22 16.82 -4.01
N GLY A 40 -1.93 16.15 -4.93
CA GLY A 40 -2.10 16.59 -6.32
C GLY A 40 -0.85 16.46 -7.20
N SER A 41 0.15 15.69 -6.80
CA SER A 41 1.35 15.40 -7.58
C SER A 41 1.29 14.05 -8.31
N TYR A 42 2.15 13.90 -9.31
CA TYR A 42 2.28 12.65 -10.06
C TYR A 42 3.32 11.73 -9.42
N PHE A 43 2.97 10.45 -9.28
CA PHE A 43 3.92 9.42 -8.89
C PHE A 43 4.87 9.12 -10.06
N ASN A 44 6.11 9.60 -9.93
CA ASN A 44 7.14 9.35 -10.94
C ASN A 44 7.41 7.84 -11.08
N SER A 45 7.37 7.35 -12.32
CA SER A 45 7.62 5.95 -12.67
C SER A 45 9.07 5.49 -12.43
N ASN A 46 9.97 6.38 -12.03
CA ASN A 46 11.32 6.04 -11.58
C ASN A 46 11.54 6.44 -10.10
N PRO A 47 10.92 5.75 -9.13
CA PRO A 47 11.04 6.08 -7.72
C PRO A 47 12.38 5.61 -7.15
N ASN A 48 13.53 6.10 -7.65
CA ASN A 48 14.89 5.73 -7.25
C ASN A 48 14.94 4.33 -6.62
N ALA A 49 14.75 3.33 -7.48
CA ALA A 49 14.34 1.98 -7.10
C ALA A 49 15.24 1.37 -6.02
N ASP A 50 16.55 1.53 -6.19
CA ASP A 50 17.58 1.03 -5.27
C ASP A 50 17.49 1.68 -3.90
N LYS A 51 17.29 3.01 -3.84
CA LYS A 51 17.09 3.73 -2.58
C LYS A 51 15.77 3.35 -1.92
N THR A 52 14.71 3.13 -2.70
CA THR A 52 13.42 2.69 -2.18
C THR A 52 13.54 1.32 -1.53
N ALA A 53 14.21 0.37 -2.18
CA ALA A 53 14.42 -0.99 -1.69
C ALA A 53 15.43 -1.07 -0.52
N THR A 54 16.56 -0.36 -0.60
CA THR A 54 17.58 -0.31 0.47
C THR A 54 17.01 0.29 1.75
N LYS A 55 16.29 1.40 1.64
CA LYS A 55 15.65 1.95 2.83
C LYS A 55 14.53 1.02 3.33
N HIS A 56 13.96 0.15 2.47
CA HIS A 56 12.80 -0.67 2.80
C HIS A 56 13.13 -1.74 3.83
N SER A 57 14.25 -2.45 3.67
CA SER A 57 14.71 -3.45 4.64
C SER A 57 14.73 -2.86 6.07
N GLN A 58 15.31 -1.68 6.23
CA GLN A 58 15.41 -0.96 7.51
C GLN A 58 14.08 -0.65 8.21
N TYR A 59 12.96 -0.65 7.48
CA TYR A 59 11.65 -0.31 8.05
C TYR A 59 10.90 -1.52 8.60
N ARG A 60 11.19 -2.74 8.12
CA ARG A 60 10.47 -3.96 8.53
C ARG A 60 11.28 -4.90 9.42
N ASP A 61 12.33 -4.41 10.07
CA ASP A 61 13.22 -5.24 10.88
C ASP A 61 12.47 -6.08 11.94
N ASP A 62 11.44 -5.54 12.59
CA ASP A 62 10.71 -6.26 13.65
C ASP A 62 9.75 -7.34 13.13
N THR A 63 9.05 -7.10 12.01
CA THR A 63 8.21 -8.15 11.39
C THR A 63 9.08 -9.24 10.77
N LEU A 64 10.23 -8.89 10.21
CA LEU A 64 11.23 -9.85 9.70
C LEU A 64 11.80 -10.73 10.83
N LYS A 65 12.04 -10.19 12.02
CA LYS A 65 12.45 -10.99 13.20
C LYS A 65 11.40 -12.02 13.57
N ILE A 66 10.12 -11.63 13.60
CA ILE A 66 9.01 -12.54 13.91
C ILE A 66 8.94 -13.66 12.88
N GLU A 67 8.95 -13.32 11.60
CA GLU A 67 8.90 -14.31 10.52
C GLU A 67 10.09 -15.27 10.55
N LYS A 68 11.30 -14.75 10.74
CA LYS A 68 12.52 -15.56 10.85
C LYS A 68 12.48 -16.49 12.05
N ARG A 69 12.00 -16.02 13.21
CA ARG A 69 11.84 -16.84 14.43
C ARG A 69 10.87 -18.00 14.19
N LEU A 70 9.82 -17.76 13.42
CA LEU A 70 8.76 -18.74 13.15
C LEU A 70 9.01 -19.56 11.87
N GLY A 71 10.11 -19.33 11.15
CA GLY A 71 10.36 -19.98 9.85
C GLY A 71 9.27 -19.70 8.80
N GLY A 72 8.51 -18.61 8.96
CA GLY A 72 7.34 -18.28 8.15
C GLY A 72 6.08 -19.12 8.43
N ASP A 73 6.10 -20.02 9.41
CA ASP A 73 4.92 -20.74 9.87
C ASP A 73 4.15 -19.90 10.89
N PHE A 74 2.92 -19.53 10.56
CA PHE A 74 2.04 -18.78 11.46
C PHE A 74 0.75 -19.56 11.69
N SER A 75 0.80 -20.89 11.73
CA SER A 75 -0.36 -21.77 11.95
C SER A 75 -1.23 -21.37 13.14
N SER A 76 -0.65 -20.76 14.18
CA SER A 76 -1.38 -20.11 15.27
C SER A 76 -2.06 -18.81 14.83
N ASN A 77 -3.37 -18.69 15.10
CA ASN A 77 -4.10 -17.44 14.84
C ASN A 77 -3.58 -16.26 15.68
N ASP A 78 -3.12 -16.50 16.91
CA ASP A 78 -2.61 -15.45 17.78
C ASP A 78 -1.28 -14.88 17.26
N GLU A 79 -0.40 -15.74 16.75
CA GLU A 79 0.85 -15.30 16.13
C GLU A 79 0.61 -14.53 14.84
N MET A 80 -0.37 -14.96 14.04
CA MET A 80 -0.80 -14.24 12.86
C MET A 80 -1.33 -12.84 13.22
N LEU A 81 -2.19 -12.74 14.22
CA LEU A 81 -2.73 -11.45 14.69
C LEU A 81 -1.63 -10.54 15.23
N ALA A 82 -0.67 -11.09 15.98
CA ALA A 82 0.48 -10.33 16.48
C ALA A 82 1.38 -9.80 15.34
N TYR A 83 1.61 -10.62 14.31
CA TYR A 83 2.34 -10.18 13.10
C TYR A 83 1.62 -9.04 12.39
N ILE A 84 0.30 -9.18 12.18
CA ILE A 84 -0.54 -8.19 11.50
C ILE A 84 -0.53 -6.85 12.27
N GLU A 85 -0.66 -6.90 13.60
CA GLU A 85 -0.63 -5.71 14.44
C GLU A 85 0.75 -5.03 14.40
N THR A 86 1.83 -5.81 14.48
CA THR A 86 3.21 -5.29 14.39
C THR A 86 3.44 -4.59 13.05
N ASP A 87 2.99 -5.20 11.94
CA ASP A 87 3.14 -4.59 10.61
C ASP A 87 2.33 -3.31 10.45
N TYR A 88 1.12 -3.25 11.03
CA TYR A 88 0.31 -2.04 11.08
C TYR A 88 1.01 -0.92 11.85
N LEU A 89 1.48 -1.20 13.07
CA LEU A 89 2.13 -0.20 13.93
C LEU A 89 3.40 0.37 13.28
N ALA A 90 4.21 -0.51 12.67
CA ALA A 90 5.34 -0.07 11.87
C ALA A 90 4.86 0.84 10.72
N SER A 91 3.86 0.40 9.94
CA SER A 91 3.38 1.09 8.75
C SER A 91 2.89 2.49 9.07
N ARG A 92 2.13 2.60 10.16
CA ARG A 92 1.69 3.87 10.71
C ARG A 92 2.86 4.75 11.15
N ALA A 93 3.80 4.23 11.94
CA ALA A 93 4.95 5.01 12.41
C ALA A 93 5.79 5.55 11.24
N PHE A 94 5.95 4.76 10.17
CA PHE A 94 6.60 5.21 8.94
C PHE A 94 5.82 6.33 8.27
N ALA A 95 4.50 6.17 8.09
CA ALA A 95 3.65 7.18 7.48
C ALA A 95 3.66 8.50 8.29
N GLU A 96 3.58 8.44 9.61
CA GLU A 96 3.64 9.59 10.51
C GLU A 96 5.01 10.28 10.51
N LYS A 97 6.10 9.52 10.36
CA LYS A 97 7.44 10.10 10.21
C LYS A 97 7.59 10.80 8.86
N TRP A 98 7.09 10.18 7.80
CA TRP A 98 7.20 10.71 6.44
C TRP A 98 6.31 11.94 6.23
N SER A 99 5.11 11.97 6.78
CA SER A 99 4.22 13.13 6.64
C SER A 99 4.83 14.41 7.20
N ARG A 100 5.77 14.31 8.14
CA ARG A 100 6.47 15.48 8.68
C ARG A 100 7.41 16.16 7.67
N GLU A 101 7.84 15.49 6.60
CA GLU A 101 8.85 16.00 5.65
C GLU A 101 8.69 15.41 4.24
N PHE A 102 8.32 16.23 3.24
CA PHE A 102 8.52 15.87 1.83
C PHE A 102 9.22 16.98 1.06
N THR A 103 10.06 16.59 0.11
CA THR A 103 10.70 17.51 -0.83
C THR A 103 10.11 17.24 -2.20
N THR A 104 9.40 18.22 -2.77
CA THR A 104 8.98 18.15 -4.17
C THR A 104 10.13 18.63 -5.04
N TYR A 105 10.32 17.94 -6.16
CA TYR A 105 11.25 18.34 -7.21
C TYR A 105 10.39 18.88 -8.37
N GLY A 106 10.21 20.20 -8.41
CA GLY A 106 9.74 20.91 -9.60
C GLY A 106 10.93 21.26 -10.49
N SER A 107 10.67 21.63 -11.75
CA SER A 107 11.68 21.71 -12.82
C SER A 107 12.90 22.57 -12.52
N ASP A 108 12.87 23.55 -11.60
CA ASP A 108 14.08 24.35 -11.27
C ASP A 108 14.16 24.83 -9.79
N GLU A 109 13.30 24.36 -8.88
CA GLU A 109 13.35 24.74 -7.46
C GLU A 109 13.10 23.56 -6.51
N LYS A 110 14.00 23.40 -5.53
CA LYS A 110 13.82 22.49 -4.39
C LYS A 110 12.85 23.11 -3.39
N LYS A 111 11.57 22.74 -3.45
CA LYS A 111 10.60 23.11 -2.41
C LYS A 111 10.58 22.02 -1.34
N SER A 112 11.14 22.33 -0.17
CA SER A 112 10.92 21.54 1.05
C SER A 112 9.60 21.96 1.67
N GLY A 113 8.66 21.03 1.81
CA GLY A 113 7.36 21.23 2.46
C GLY A 113 7.14 20.23 3.60
N LYS A 114 6.20 20.55 4.50
CA LYS A 114 5.61 19.55 5.41
C LYS A 114 4.39 18.99 4.71
N ALA A 115 4.29 17.66 4.62
CA ALA A 115 3.08 17.06 4.09
C ALA A 115 2.04 17.33 5.16
N SER A 116 1.00 18.05 4.80
CA SER A 116 -0.20 18.19 5.62
C SER A 116 -0.93 16.85 5.79
N ILE A 117 -0.29 15.71 5.48
CA ILE A 117 -0.86 14.38 5.53
C ILE A 117 -0.96 13.91 6.97
N LYS A 118 -2.18 13.86 7.50
CA LYS A 118 -2.47 13.25 8.78
C LYS A 118 -2.82 11.78 8.60
N VAL A 119 -2.19 10.91 9.39
CA VAL A 119 -2.64 9.52 9.56
C VAL A 119 -3.80 9.53 10.55
N LEU A 120 -4.98 9.11 10.12
CA LEU A 120 -6.21 9.31 10.88
C LEU A 120 -6.60 8.11 11.74
N GLU A 121 -6.59 6.90 11.20
CA GLU A 121 -7.16 5.75 11.91
C GLU A 121 -6.61 4.38 11.45
N GLN A 122 -6.79 3.37 12.33
CA GLN A 122 -6.81 1.95 12.00
C GLN A 122 -8.27 1.53 11.88
N ASN A 123 -8.62 0.81 10.82
CA ASN A 123 -9.88 0.08 10.78
C ASN A 123 -9.67 -1.38 10.38
N LYS A 124 -10.35 -2.27 11.10
CA LYS A 124 -10.35 -3.74 10.94
C LYS A 124 -11.59 -4.24 10.18
N GLU A 125 -12.51 -3.34 9.83
CA GLU A 125 -13.66 -3.63 8.95
C GLU A 125 -13.17 -4.08 7.55
N PRO A 126 -14.00 -4.85 6.80
CA PRO A 126 -13.70 -5.17 5.42
C PRO A 126 -13.42 -3.91 4.59
N ILE A 127 -12.37 -3.98 3.76
CA ILE A 127 -11.95 -2.86 2.90
C ILE A 127 -13.09 -2.26 2.08
N SER A 128 -14.04 -3.09 1.61
CA SER A 128 -15.18 -2.64 0.82
C SER A 128 -16.09 -1.69 1.60
N ASP A 129 -16.34 -1.98 2.87
CA ASP A 129 -17.26 -1.18 3.68
C ASP A 129 -16.62 0.18 4.00
N TYR A 130 -15.31 0.17 4.23
CA TYR A 130 -14.56 1.39 4.47
C TYR A 130 -14.39 2.23 3.20
N ILE A 131 -14.09 1.63 2.05
CA ILE A 131 -14.03 2.36 0.76
C ILE A 131 -15.37 3.04 0.47
N ARG A 132 -16.51 2.38 0.68
CA ARG A 132 -17.83 3.01 0.51
C ARG A 132 -18.01 4.24 1.40
N LYS A 133 -17.58 4.17 2.66
CA LYS A 133 -17.61 5.32 3.59
C LYS A 133 -16.65 6.43 3.17
N ALA A 134 -15.50 6.08 2.60
CA ALA A 134 -14.49 7.03 2.17
C ALA A 134 -14.75 7.63 0.78
N ASP A 135 -15.56 6.97 -0.06
CA ASP A 135 -15.86 7.43 -1.42
C ASP A 135 -16.61 8.77 -1.45
N ILE A 136 -17.25 9.10 -0.33
CA ILE A 136 -17.92 10.39 -0.11
C ILE A 136 -16.98 11.44 0.53
N LEU A 137 -15.73 11.08 0.86
CA LEU A 137 -14.74 11.99 1.44
C LEU A 137 -13.83 12.55 0.36
N GLU A 138 -13.75 13.87 0.29
CA GLU A 138 -12.80 14.55 -0.58
C GLU A 138 -11.38 14.54 0.03
N ASN A 139 -10.36 14.45 -0.82
CA ASN A 139 -8.94 14.53 -0.44
C ASN A 139 -8.54 13.49 0.61
N VAL A 140 -8.87 12.22 0.35
CA VAL A 140 -8.45 11.09 1.20
C VAL A 140 -7.75 10.04 0.35
N ALA A 141 -6.67 9.49 0.89
CA ALA A 141 -6.06 8.26 0.38
C ALA A 141 -6.08 7.16 1.44
N ILE A 142 -6.40 5.95 1.02
CA ILE A 142 -6.52 4.76 1.87
C ILE A 142 -5.43 3.79 1.44
N LEU A 143 -4.65 3.32 2.40
CA LEU A 143 -3.76 2.17 2.25
C LEU A 143 -4.45 0.98 2.89
N ALA A 144 -4.80 -0.02 2.08
CA ALA A 144 -5.47 -1.21 2.56
C ALA A 144 -4.54 -2.41 2.51
N GLY A 145 -4.04 -2.79 3.68
CA GLY A 145 -3.33 -4.03 3.91
C GLY A 145 -4.32 -5.19 4.03
N PHE A 146 -4.00 -6.30 3.39
CA PHE A 146 -4.74 -7.55 3.55
C PHE A 146 -3.76 -8.70 3.72
N TYR A 147 -4.14 -9.63 4.59
CA TYR A 147 -3.28 -10.71 5.07
C TYR A 147 -4.02 -12.02 5.00
N GLY A 148 -3.26 -13.09 4.80
CA GLY A 148 -3.84 -14.41 4.71
C GLY A 148 -2.80 -15.51 4.72
N ARG A 149 -3.23 -16.70 4.31
CA ARG A 149 -2.40 -17.91 4.32
C ARG A 149 -2.24 -18.46 2.91
N LYS A 150 -1.10 -19.07 2.64
CA LYS A 150 -0.85 -19.91 1.46
C LYS A 150 -1.23 -21.35 1.77
N THR A 151 -1.24 -22.20 0.74
CA THR A 151 -1.49 -23.65 0.86
C THR A 151 -0.48 -24.37 1.75
N ASP A 152 0.76 -23.87 1.83
CA ASP A 152 1.81 -24.39 2.70
C ASP A 152 1.75 -23.84 4.14
N GLY A 153 0.65 -23.19 4.52
CA GLY A 153 0.44 -22.61 5.86
C GLY A 153 1.14 -21.28 6.10
N LYS A 154 2.07 -20.87 5.22
CA LYS A 154 2.82 -19.61 5.37
C LYS A 154 1.90 -18.40 5.24
N VAL A 155 2.18 -17.38 6.05
CA VAL A 155 1.48 -16.10 5.92
C VAL A 155 1.97 -15.33 4.71
N TRP A 156 1.06 -14.58 4.13
CA TRP A 156 1.37 -13.54 3.17
C TRP A 156 0.55 -12.30 3.47
N GLY A 157 1.06 -11.16 3.05
CA GLY A 157 0.36 -9.89 3.12
C GLY A 157 0.67 -9.06 1.90
N HIS A 158 -0.26 -8.19 1.55
CA HIS A 158 -0.06 -7.18 0.52
C HIS A 158 -0.84 -5.92 0.86
N VAL A 159 -0.51 -4.83 0.19
CA VAL A 159 -1.17 -3.55 0.39
C VAL A 159 -1.38 -2.84 -0.92
N VAL A 160 -2.60 -2.35 -1.06
CA VAL A 160 -3.07 -1.54 -2.18
C VAL A 160 -3.45 -0.16 -1.68
N ALA A 161 -3.56 0.80 -2.60
CA ALA A 161 -4.02 2.13 -2.28
C ALA A 161 -5.24 2.52 -3.11
N PHE A 162 -6.08 3.35 -2.52
CA PHE A 162 -7.15 4.06 -3.20
C PHE A 162 -7.04 5.53 -2.84
N CYS A 163 -7.21 6.43 -3.81
CA CYS A 163 -7.24 7.87 -3.57
C CYS A 163 -8.50 8.46 -4.20
N THR A 164 -9.31 9.15 -3.41
CA THR A 164 -10.62 9.68 -3.85
C THR A 164 -10.47 10.76 -4.92
N ASN A 165 -9.40 11.54 -4.84
CA ASN A 165 -9.06 12.58 -5.81
C ASN A 165 -7.96 12.15 -6.81
N GLY A 166 -7.67 10.85 -6.88
CA GLY A 166 -6.71 10.32 -7.85
C GLY A 166 -7.30 10.22 -9.26
N GLY A 167 -6.45 10.37 -10.28
CA GLY A 167 -6.77 9.92 -11.63
C GLY A 167 -7.27 11.00 -12.58
N GLU A 168 -7.04 10.78 -13.87
CA GLU A 168 -7.45 11.72 -14.93
C GLU A 168 -8.98 11.76 -15.12
N SER A 169 -9.69 10.74 -14.67
CA SER A 169 -11.14 10.64 -14.82
C SER A 169 -11.93 11.42 -13.76
N GLY A 170 -11.27 11.90 -12.70
CA GLY A 170 -11.93 12.58 -11.57
C GLY A 170 -12.77 11.66 -10.67
N TYR A 171 -12.71 10.34 -10.89
CA TYR A 171 -13.48 9.32 -10.15
C TYR A 171 -12.63 8.54 -9.14
N GLY A 172 -11.48 9.08 -8.74
CA GLY A 172 -10.52 8.38 -7.91
C GLY A 172 -9.65 7.40 -8.70
N SER A 173 -8.55 6.99 -8.07
CA SER A 173 -7.64 5.98 -8.62
C SER A 173 -7.34 4.90 -7.61
N PHE A 174 -7.05 3.72 -8.14
CA PHE A 174 -6.58 2.56 -7.40
C PHE A 174 -5.16 2.21 -7.83
N PHE A 175 -4.31 1.85 -6.89
CA PHE A 175 -2.93 1.46 -7.15
C PHE A 175 -2.57 0.17 -6.43
N ASP A 176 -2.02 -0.76 -7.20
CA ASP A 176 -1.35 -1.93 -6.68
C ASP A 176 0.10 -1.92 -7.17
N SER A 177 1.04 -1.90 -6.23
CA SER A 177 2.47 -1.96 -6.56
C SER A 177 2.86 -3.11 -7.48
N ASN A 178 2.22 -4.28 -7.47
CA ASN A 178 2.51 -5.40 -8.37
C ASN A 178 1.89 -5.25 -9.76
N ALA A 179 0.81 -4.49 -9.90
CA ALA A 179 -0.01 -4.52 -11.12
C ALA A 179 -0.11 -3.17 -11.84
N GLY A 180 0.01 -2.07 -11.09
CA GLY A 180 0.06 -0.70 -11.60
C GLY A 180 -1.09 0.16 -11.11
N LEU A 181 -1.38 1.20 -11.90
CA LEU A 181 -2.39 2.21 -11.66
C LEU A 181 -3.66 1.87 -12.43
N TYR A 182 -4.80 2.10 -11.80
CA TYR A 182 -6.11 1.87 -12.36
C TYR A 182 -7.02 3.05 -12.12
N ASP A 183 -7.76 3.44 -13.15
CA ASP A 183 -8.80 4.45 -13.04
C ASP A 183 -10.18 3.77 -13.06
N PHE A 184 -11.11 4.38 -12.32
CA PHE A 184 -12.51 3.97 -12.30
C PHE A 184 -13.28 4.60 -13.46
N GLU A 185 -14.33 3.89 -13.86
CA GLU A 185 -15.31 4.36 -14.83
C GLU A 185 -16.48 5.05 -14.11
N SER A 186 -17.19 5.93 -14.83
CA SER A 186 -18.39 6.58 -14.30
C SER A 186 -19.44 5.53 -13.92
N GLY A 187 -20.01 5.66 -12.72
CA GLY A 187 -21.06 4.76 -12.21
C GLY A 187 -20.55 3.40 -11.71
N GLU A 188 -19.25 3.15 -11.70
CA GLU A 188 -18.66 1.94 -11.14
C GLU A 188 -18.78 1.92 -9.60
N ASP A 189 -19.27 0.82 -9.00
CA ASP A 189 -19.13 0.58 -7.55
C ASP A 189 -17.65 0.27 -7.26
N ARG A 190 -16.91 1.31 -6.87
CA ARG A 190 -15.46 1.27 -6.68
C ARG A 190 -15.05 0.29 -5.59
N ALA A 191 -15.86 0.17 -4.54
CA ALA A 191 -15.59 -0.74 -3.42
C ALA A 191 -15.66 -2.20 -3.87
N GLU A 192 -16.72 -2.58 -4.60
CA GLU A 192 -16.82 -3.94 -5.16
C GLU A 192 -15.80 -4.17 -6.27
N ALA A 193 -15.52 -3.18 -7.12
CA ALA A 193 -14.50 -3.28 -8.16
C ALA A 193 -13.10 -3.57 -7.58
N ILE A 194 -12.71 -2.86 -6.52
CA ILE A 194 -11.43 -3.10 -5.81
C ILE A 194 -11.42 -4.49 -5.18
N LYS A 195 -12.49 -4.86 -4.46
CA LYS A 195 -12.60 -6.17 -3.81
C LYS A 195 -12.51 -7.32 -4.82
N ASP A 196 -13.23 -7.24 -5.93
CA ASP A 196 -13.19 -8.24 -7.00
C ASP A 196 -11.84 -8.28 -7.70
N TRP A 197 -11.18 -7.13 -7.85
CA TRP A 197 -9.82 -7.09 -8.33
C TRP A 197 -8.85 -7.80 -7.38
N ILE A 198 -8.92 -7.54 -6.07
CA ILE A 198 -8.08 -8.20 -5.05
C ILE A 198 -8.31 -9.71 -5.10
N LYS A 199 -9.57 -10.15 -5.09
CA LYS A 199 -9.92 -11.58 -5.17
C LYS A 199 -9.31 -12.24 -6.41
N ARG A 200 -9.51 -11.64 -7.59
CA ARG A 200 -9.01 -12.17 -8.87
C ARG A 200 -7.49 -12.22 -8.94
N ASN A 201 -6.77 -11.34 -8.27
CA ASN A 201 -5.30 -11.27 -8.36
C ASN A 201 -4.58 -12.02 -7.23
N TYR A 202 -5.18 -12.11 -6.04
CA TYR A 202 -4.50 -12.60 -4.86
C TYR A 202 -5.09 -13.84 -4.20
N LEU A 203 -6.32 -14.24 -4.52
CA LEU A 203 -6.89 -15.52 -4.04
C LEU A 203 -6.63 -16.70 -4.99
N LYS A 204 -5.66 -16.54 -5.89
CA LYS A 204 -5.16 -17.62 -6.75
C LYS A 204 -4.25 -18.56 -5.96
N ASP A 205 -4.03 -19.76 -6.49
CA ASP A 205 -3.09 -20.76 -5.96
C ASP A 205 -3.33 -21.14 -4.48
N GLY A 206 -4.61 -21.19 -4.08
CA GLY A 206 -5.04 -21.57 -2.73
C GLY A 206 -4.67 -20.57 -1.63
N ARG A 207 -4.39 -19.32 -1.99
CA ARG A 207 -4.28 -18.23 -1.02
C ARG A 207 -5.64 -17.86 -0.45
N THR A 208 -5.69 -17.61 0.85
CA THR A 208 -6.83 -17.02 1.54
C THR A 208 -6.54 -15.58 1.94
N ILE A 209 -7.58 -14.81 2.26
CA ILE A 209 -7.48 -13.56 3.02
C ILE A 209 -8.28 -13.77 4.30
N THR A 210 -7.64 -13.56 5.44
CA THR A 210 -8.24 -13.77 6.76
C THR A 210 -8.39 -12.47 7.55
N ASN A 211 -7.66 -11.41 7.16
CA ASN A 211 -7.70 -10.14 7.88
C ASN A 211 -7.38 -8.95 6.97
N TYR A 212 -7.87 -7.78 7.37
CA TYR A 212 -7.65 -6.49 6.73
C TYR A 212 -7.17 -5.48 7.77
N ASN A 213 -6.28 -4.58 7.35
CA ASN A 213 -5.95 -3.37 8.09
C ASN A 213 -5.95 -2.20 7.11
N THR A 214 -6.44 -1.06 7.56
CA THR A 214 -6.43 0.17 6.78
C THR A 214 -5.62 1.26 7.49
N ILE A 215 -4.92 2.07 6.70
CA ILE A 215 -4.30 3.32 7.11
C ILE A 215 -4.89 4.41 6.24
N VAL A 216 -5.42 5.44 6.88
CA VAL A 216 -6.12 6.53 6.21
C VAL A 216 -5.25 7.78 6.26
N LEU A 217 -5.00 8.35 5.09
CA LEU A 217 -4.21 9.54 4.86
C LEU A 217 -5.16 10.67 4.42
N LYS A 218 -5.06 11.83 5.06
CA LYS A 218 -5.83 13.01 4.68
C LYS A 218 -4.93 14.23 4.58
N ASP A 219 -5.09 15.00 3.50
CA ASP A 219 -4.43 16.29 3.34
C ASP A 219 -5.15 17.37 4.17
N LEU A 220 -4.38 18.26 4.80
CA LEU A 220 -4.86 19.36 5.65
C LEU A 220 -4.65 20.73 4.99
#